data_AF-A0ABC8RHJ7-F1
#
_entry.id   AF-A0ABC8RHJ7-F1
#
_cell.length_a   1.000
_cell.length_b   1.000
_cell.length_c   1.000
_cell.angle_alpha   90.00
_cell.angle_beta   90.00
_cell.angle_gamma   90.00
#
_symmetry.space_group_name_H-M   'P 1'
#
loop_
_entity.id
_entity.type
_entity.pdbx_description
1 polymer ?
#
loop_
_entity_poly.entity_id
_entity_poly.type
_entity_poly.pdbx_seq_one_letter_code
_entity_poly.pdbx_strand_id
1 'polypeptide(L)'
;MLVVARGRKPVEPQPNNMILAEWVMERWVQGAILEASDPRLGGDFEVEEMELVLTLGLLCSHSNPVARPSMMQVMQYLNGDATLPKVMADAIGPGMFSVGS
;
A
#
# COMPACT_ATOMS: atom_id res chain seq x y z
N MET A 1 4.29 -4.08 -5.20
CA MET A 1 4.61 -4.13 -3.76
C MET A 1 3.52 -4.81 -2.95
N LEU A 2 2.27 -4.34 -2.96
CA LEU A 2 1.18 -4.94 -2.16
C LEU A 2 1.00 -6.47 -2.32
N VAL A 3 1.07 -6.96 -3.57
CA VAL A 3 0.98 -8.39 -3.90
C VAL A 3 2.15 -9.19 -3.30
N VAL A 4 3.34 -8.59 -3.24
CA VAL A 4 4.56 -9.22 -2.72
C VAL A 4 4.55 -9.20 -1.19
N ALA A 5 4.22 -8.05 -0.59
CA ALA A 5 4.13 -7.88 0.86
C ALA A 5 3.03 -8.75 1.51
N ARG A 6 1.93 -9.02 0.79
CA ARG A 6 0.86 -9.93 1.23
C ARG A 6 1.03 -11.37 0.71
N GLY A 7 1.92 -11.58 -0.24
CA GLY A 7 2.24 -12.88 -0.84
C GLY A 7 1.09 -13.63 -1.53
N ARG A 8 0.05 -12.93 -2.01
CA ARG A 8 -1.13 -13.51 -2.68
C ARG A 8 -1.29 -13.04 -4.12
N LYS A 9 -2.02 -13.79 -4.95
CA LYS A 9 -2.32 -13.40 -6.34
C LYS A 9 -3.21 -12.14 -6.40
N PRO A 10 -3.04 -11.27 -7.42
CA PRO A 10 -3.79 -9.99 -7.52
C PRO A 10 -5.31 -10.13 -7.63
N VAL A 11 -5.82 -11.32 -7.96
CA VAL A 11 -7.24 -11.60 -8.27
C VAL A 11 -7.73 -12.82 -7.46
N GLU A 12 -7.33 -12.94 -6.20
CA GLU A 12 -8.04 -13.85 -5.29
C GLU A 12 -9.22 -13.11 -4.65
N PRO A 13 -10.47 -13.57 -4.84
CA PRO A 13 -11.62 -12.95 -4.21
C PRO A 13 -11.48 -13.08 -2.69
N GLN A 14 -11.43 -11.94 -2.02
CA GLN A 14 -11.53 -11.87 -0.57
C GLN A 14 -12.94 -12.34 -0.14
N PRO A 15 -13.17 -12.70 1.13
CA PRO A 15 -14.52 -13.00 1.64
C PRO A 15 -15.57 -11.93 1.29
N ASN A 16 -15.13 -10.70 0.95
CA ASN A 16 -15.96 -9.55 0.66
C ASN A 16 -15.75 -8.95 -0.76
N ASN A 17 -15.11 -9.65 -1.70
CA ASN A 17 -14.83 -9.14 -3.07
C ASN A 17 -14.05 -7.82 -3.18
N MET A 18 -13.47 -7.32 -2.08
CA MET A 18 -12.76 -6.05 -2.01
C MET A 18 -11.39 -6.12 -2.69
N ILE A 19 -11.07 -5.14 -3.52
CA ILE A 19 -9.78 -5.07 -4.23
C ILE A 19 -8.66 -4.98 -3.19
N LEU A 20 -7.56 -5.72 -3.37
CA LEU A 20 -6.43 -5.77 -2.44
C LEU A 20 -5.99 -4.37 -1.96
N ALA A 21 -5.96 -3.40 -2.87
CA ALA A 21 -5.55 -2.04 -2.59
C ALA A 21 -6.57 -1.27 -1.72
N GLU A 22 -7.89 -1.51 -1.88
CA GLU A 22 -8.93 -0.91 -1.03
C GLU A 22 -8.79 -1.40 0.41
N TRP A 23 -8.51 -2.68 0.60
CA TRP A 23 -8.40 -3.25 1.95
C TRP A 23 -7.14 -2.78 2.66
N VAL A 24 -6.00 -2.73 1.95
CA VAL A 24 -4.78 -2.14 2.51
C VAL A 24 -4.98 -0.66 2.84
N MET A 25 -5.80 0.06 2.05
CA MET A 25 -6.12 1.46 2.31
C MET A 25 -6.91 1.63 3.61
N GLU A 26 -7.96 0.84 3.81
CA GLU A 26 -8.73 0.88 5.06
C GLU A 26 -7.85 0.62 6.28
N ARG A 27 -6.95 -0.37 6.19
CA ARG A 27 -5.99 -0.66 7.26
C ARG A 27 -5.05 0.51 7.53
N TRP A 28 -4.60 1.20 6.47
CA TRP A 28 -3.74 2.37 6.62
C TRP A 28 -4.45 3.56 7.26
N VAL A 29 -5.69 3.88 6.84
CA VAL A 29 -6.51 4.93 7.46
C VAL A 29 -6.79 4.66 8.95
N GLN A 30 -6.92 3.39 9.32
CA GLN A 30 -7.10 2.95 10.71
C GLN A 30 -5.78 2.96 11.53
N GLY A 31 -4.64 3.30 10.93
CA GLY A 31 -3.33 3.22 11.58
C GLY A 31 -2.85 1.78 11.83
N ALA A 32 -3.47 0.82 11.16
CA ALA A 32 -3.24 -0.62 11.31
C ALA A 32 -2.65 -1.26 10.04
N ILE A 33 -1.86 -0.52 9.26
CA ILE A 33 -1.35 -0.97 7.95
C ILE A 33 -0.58 -2.29 8.04
N LEU A 34 0.12 -2.55 9.15
CA LEU A 34 0.87 -3.79 9.38
C LEU A 34 -0.01 -5.04 9.41
N GLU A 35 -1.31 -4.92 9.71
CA GLU A 35 -2.26 -6.03 9.60
C GLU A 35 -2.43 -6.49 8.15
N ALA A 36 -1.98 -5.70 7.18
CA ALA A 36 -2.01 -6.04 5.76
C ALA A 36 -0.80 -6.86 5.28
N SER A 37 0.17 -7.13 6.15
CA SER A 37 1.31 -8.01 5.88
C SER A 37 0.88 -9.45 5.59
N ASP A 38 1.70 -10.21 4.87
CA ASP A 38 1.46 -11.63 4.61
C ASP A 38 1.45 -12.40 5.95
N PRO A 39 0.32 -13.05 6.32
CA PRO A 39 0.25 -13.84 7.55
C PRO A 39 1.31 -14.96 7.63
N ARG A 40 1.82 -15.42 6.49
CA ARG A 40 2.88 -16.46 6.43
C ARG A 40 4.24 -15.96 6.91
N LEU A 41 4.47 -14.65 6.92
CA LEU A 41 5.68 -14.07 7.50
C LEU A 41 5.67 -14.18 9.02
N GLY A 42 4.50 -14.35 9.66
CA GLY A 42 4.42 -14.55 11.12
C GLY A 42 4.99 -13.39 11.94
N GLY A 43 5.11 -12.19 11.36
CA GLY A 43 5.78 -11.05 11.99
C GLY A 43 7.30 -11.03 11.84
N ASP A 44 7.89 -11.95 11.07
CA ASP A 44 9.32 -11.99 10.76
C ASP A 44 9.66 -11.01 9.63
N PHE A 45 9.58 -9.72 9.96
CA PHE A 45 9.96 -8.61 9.10
C PHE A 45 10.33 -7.39 9.94
N GLU A 46 11.18 -6.53 9.39
CA GLU A 46 11.43 -5.22 9.98
C GLU A 46 10.20 -4.34 9.82
N VAL A 47 9.69 -3.82 10.93
CA VAL A 47 8.42 -3.07 11.00
C VAL A 47 8.45 -1.86 10.07
N GLU A 48 9.55 -1.11 10.12
CA GLU A 48 9.74 0.11 9.33
C GLU A 48 9.78 -0.19 7.81
N GLU A 49 10.43 -1.28 7.41
CA GLU A 49 10.48 -1.71 6.01
C GLU A 49 9.12 -2.20 5.52
N MET A 50 8.37 -2.92 6.36
CA MET A 50 7.03 -3.40 6.02
C MET A 50 6.04 -2.25 5.86
N GLU A 51 6.05 -1.28 6.78
CA GLU A 51 5.24 -0.06 6.65
C GLU A 51 5.59 0.72 5.37
N LEU A 52 6.88 0.84 5.07
CA LEU A 52 7.37 1.50 3.87
C LEU A 52 6.85 0.82 2.60
N VAL A 53 7.03 -0.51 2.49
CA VAL A 53 6.64 -1.28 1.30
C VAL A 53 5.11 -1.28 1.10
N LEU A 54 4.33 -1.39 2.18
CA LEU A 54 2.88 -1.35 2.10
C LEU A 54 2.38 0.05 1.69
N THR A 55 2.93 1.10 2.31
CA THR A 55 2.58 2.50 1.97
C THR A 55 2.98 2.83 0.54
N LEU A 56 4.20 2.49 0.13
CA LEU A 56 4.70 2.70 -1.23
C LEU A 56 3.89 1.91 -2.27
N GLY A 57 3.43 0.72 -1.90
CA GLY A 57 2.50 -0.08 -2.68
C GLY A 57 1.15 0.60 -2.91
N LEU A 58 0.58 1.24 -1.89
CA LEU A 58 -0.65 2.04 -2.03
C LEU A 58 -0.45 3.22 -2.97
N LEU A 59 0.66 3.95 -2.83
CA LEU A 59 0.98 5.12 -3.67
C LEU A 59 1.18 4.76 -5.14
N CYS A 60 1.84 3.64 -5.42
CA CYS A 60 2.01 3.15 -6.78
C CYS A 60 0.67 2.75 -7.42
N SER A 61 -0.31 2.36 -6.61
CA SER A 61 -1.67 1.99 -7.01
C SER A 61 -2.65 3.17 -7.05
N HIS A 62 -2.19 4.40 -6.80
CA HIS A 62 -3.05 5.58 -6.77
C HIS A 62 -3.77 5.80 -8.11
N SER A 63 -5.05 6.15 -8.13
CA SER A 63 -5.82 6.34 -9.37
C SER A 63 -5.34 7.55 -10.19
N ASN A 64 -5.02 8.66 -9.53
CA ASN A 64 -4.35 9.82 -10.13
C ASN A 64 -2.87 9.51 -10.46
N PRO A 65 -2.44 9.54 -11.74
CA PRO A 65 -1.06 9.26 -12.14
C PRO A 65 -0.05 10.30 -11.65
N VAL A 66 -0.47 11.55 -11.39
CA VAL A 66 0.42 12.62 -10.90
C VAL A 66 0.80 12.39 -9.43
N ALA A 67 -0.05 11.69 -8.67
CA ALA A 67 0.24 11.32 -7.28
C ALA A 67 1.11 10.06 -7.16
N ARG A 68 1.34 9.33 -8.27
CA ARG A 68 2.19 8.14 -8.26
C ARG A 68 3.66 8.56 -8.23
N PRO A 69 4.49 7.97 -7.36
CA PRO A 69 5.92 8.20 -7.42
C PRO A 69 6.49 7.64 -8.73
N SER A 70 7.48 8.34 -9.29
CA SER A 70 8.29 7.80 -10.39
C SER A 70 9.10 6.60 -9.91
N MET A 71 9.48 5.71 -10.84
CA MET A 71 10.32 4.55 -10.49
C MET A 71 11.64 4.97 -9.80
N MET A 72 12.21 6.11 -10.18
CA MET A 72 13.38 6.67 -9.52
C MET A 72 13.11 6.99 -8.04
N GLN A 73 11.99 7.64 -7.74
CA GLN A 73 11.59 7.94 -6.36
C GLN A 73 11.29 6.67 -5.58
N VAL A 74 10.62 5.69 -6.19
CA VAL A 74 10.37 4.36 -5.57
C VAL A 74 11.69 3.73 -5.12
N MET A 75 12.72 3.73 -5.98
CA MET A 75 14.04 3.20 -5.63
C MET A 75 14.72 4.00 -4.53
N GLN A 76 14.64 5.32 -4.55
CA GLN A 76 15.19 6.17 -3.49
C GLN A 76 14.54 5.88 -2.12
N TYR A 77 13.23 5.66 -2.09
CA TYR A 77 12.54 5.30 -0.85
C TYR A 77 12.98 3.92 -0.35
N LEU A 78 13.07 2.92 -1.24
CA LEU A 78 13.51 1.56 -0.86
C LEU A 78 14.96 1.49 -0.39
N ASN A 79 15.85 2.32 -0.96
CA ASN A 79 17.25 2.37 -0.58
C ASN A 79 17.50 3.19 0.71
N GLY A 80 16.48 3.89 1.22
CA GLY A 80 16.64 4.83 2.34
C GLY A 80 17.28 6.17 1.93
N ASP A 81 17.46 6.43 0.63
CA ASP A 81 17.99 7.69 0.10
C ASP A 81 16.98 8.85 0.24
N ALA A 82 15.70 8.53 0.44
CA ALA A 82 14.63 9.49 0.66
C ALA A 82 13.57 8.93 1.62
N THR A 83 12.83 9.80 2.30
CA THR A 83 11.71 9.41 3.17
C THR A 83 10.39 9.67 2.49
N LEU A 84 9.42 8.76 2.64
CA LEU A 84 8.06 9.01 2.18
C LEU A 84 7.48 10.27 2.86
N PRO A 85 6.82 11.16 2.10
CA PRO A 85 6.12 12.29 2.70
C PRO A 85 5.07 11.79 3.68
N LYS A 86 5.17 12.16 4.96
CA LYS A 86 4.18 11.83 6.01
C LYS A 86 2.77 12.37 5.72
N VAL A 87 2.63 13.28 4.74
CA VAL A 87 1.40 14.01 4.40
C VAL A 87 0.75 13.42 3.15
N MET A 88 0.25 12.18 3.25
CA MET A 88 -0.66 11.65 2.23
C MET A 88 -1.98 11.16 2.81
N ALA A 89 -2.25 11.44 4.09
CA ALA A 89 -3.58 11.21 4.70
C ALA A 89 -4.64 12.12 4.06
N ASP A 90 -4.26 13.31 3.58
CA ASP A 90 -5.18 14.27 2.94
C ASP A 90 -5.30 14.11 1.41
N ALA A 91 -4.30 13.53 0.75
CA ALA A 91 -4.33 13.32 -0.72
C ALA A 91 -5.15 12.08 -1.12
N ILE A 92 -5.34 11.16 -0.16
CA ILE A 92 -6.01 9.88 -0.34
C ILE A 92 -7.37 9.94 0.35
N GLY A 93 -8.22 10.86 -0.13
CA GLY A 93 -9.62 10.91 0.29
C GLY A 93 -10.40 9.67 -0.17
N PRO A 94 -11.61 9.44 0.37
CA PRO A 94 -12.45 8.25 0.10
C PRO A 94 -12.85 8.04 -1.38
N GLY A 95 -12.44 8.93 -2.29
CA GLY A 95 -12.66 8.81 -3.73
C GLY A 95 -11.57 8.06 -4.51
N MET A 96 -10.54 7.48 -3.85
CA MET A 96 -9.41 6.86 -4.56
C MET A 96 -9.81 5.64 -5.42
N PHE A 97 -10.88 4.94 -5.03
CA PHE A 97 -11.45 3.79 -5.73
C PHE A 97 -12.95 4.00 -6.01
N SER A 98 -13.35 5.10 -6.65
CA SER A 98 -14.66 5.10 -7.31
C SER A 98 -14.61 4.10 -8.47
N VAL A 99 -14.97 2.85 -8.18
CA VAL A 99 -15.39 1.90 -9.20
C VAL A 99 -16.55 2.54 -9.95
N GLY A 100 -16.35 2.77 -11.25
CA GLY A 100 -17.41 3.21 -12.14
C GLY A 100 -18.59 2.24 -12.06
N SER A 101 -19.79 2.81 -12.00
CA SER A 101 -21.08 2.12 -12.04
C SER A 101 -21.23 1.18 -13.23
#